data_AF-A0A7X7N3X2-F1
#
_entry.id   AF-A0A7X7N3X2-F1
#
_cell.length_a   1.000
_cell.length_b   1.000
_cell.length_c   1.000
_cell.angle_alpha   90.00
_cell.angle_beta   90.00
_cell.angle_gamma   90.00
#
_symmetry.space_group_name_H-M   'P 1'
#
loop_
_entity.id
_entity.type
_entity.pdbx_description
1 polymer ?
#
loop_
_entity_poly.entity_id
_entity_poly.type
_entity_poly.pdbx_seq_one_letter_code
_entity_poly.pdbx_strand_id
1 'polypeptide(L)'
;MNYERDVLSLTPSGNPTERHITEAYQRRSEEILGEKTDIFWADILKINIEKIRDIRIKKRMDFQELLRKTLVKYGGPGYMPPERETFPLFDDVAQMIENAGGIPTGTWLDGTSPGEEKAEEFLELLKSKGIKAVTIIPERNYNIKDSDERAHKIKRLEEFMLTAQKMDMPVVCGTEMNKAGQPFVDNFTSPVLKQYLPYFLSSARIFFS
;
A
#
# COMPACT_ATOMS: atom_id res chain seq x y z
N MET A 1 -26.62 -11.72 2.71
CA MET A 1 -25.60 -11.93 1.65
C MET A 1 -25.25 -13.40 1.66
N ASN A 2 -25.15 -14.04 0.50
CA ASN A 2 -24.70 -15.43 0.35
C ASN A 2 -23.29 -15.41 -0.26
N TYR A 3 -22.32 -16.00 0.42
CA TYR A 3 -20.90 -15.91 0.02
C TYR A 3 -20.62 -16.56 -1.33
N GLU A 4 -21.14 -17.76 -1.58
CA GLU A 4 -20.89 -18.49 -2.84
C GLU A 4 -21.51 -17.76 -4.04
N ARG A 5 -22.78 -17.38 -3.91
CA ARG A 5 -23.52 -16.73 -4.98
C ARG A 5 -23.09 -15.29 -5.21
N ASP A 6 -22.89 -14.51 -4.14
CA ASP A 6 -22.70 -13.06 -4.24
C ASP A 6 -21.21 -12.66 -4.30
N VAL A 7 -20.29 -13.47 -3.75
CA VAL A 7 -18.85 -13.16 -3.67
C VAL A 7 -18.00 -14.06 -4.55
N LEU A 8 -18.13 -15.39 -4.44
CA LEU A 8 -17.30 -16.32 -5.23
C LEU A 8 -17.59 -16.23 -6.73
N SER A 9 -18.83 -15.94 -7.11
CA SER A 9 -19.20 -15.69 -8.52
C SER A 9 -18.45 -14.52 -9.16
N LEU A 10 -17.84 -13.63 -8.37
CA LEU A 10 -17.09 -12.47 -8.85
C LEU A 10 -15.61 -12.78 -9.11
N THR A 11 -15.10 -13.94 -8.70
CA THR A 11 -13.69 -14.31 -8.87
C THR A 11 -13.56 -15.51 -9.81
N PRO A 12 -12.84 -15.39 -10.94
CA PRO A 12 -12.68 -16.50 -11.89
C PRO A 12 -11.82 -17.65 -11.34
N SER A 13 -11.04 -17.41 -10.28
CA SER A 13 -10.09 -18.37 -9.72
C SER A 13 -10.50 -18.93 -8.35
N GLY A 14 -11.71 -18.62 -7.87
CA GLY A 14 -12.18 -19.04 -6.55
C GLY A 14 -11.49 -18.35 -5.37
N ASN A 15 -10.63 -17.35 -5.65
CA ASN A 15 -9.91 -16.58 -4.63
C ASN A 15 -10.48 -15.16 -4.55
N PRO A 16 -11.47 -14.91 -3.67
CA PRO A 16 -12.04 -13.58 -3.52
C PRO A 16 -11.05 -12.66 -2.80
N THR A 17 -11.15 -11.37 -3.10
CA THR A 17 -10.33 -10.32 -2.48
C THR A 17 -11.26 -9.32 -1.82
N GLU A 18 -10.70 -8.38 -1.05
CA GLU A 18 -11.48 -7.26 -0.51
C GLU A 18 -12.28 -6.50 -1.59
N ARG A 19 -11.81 -6.46 -2.86
CA ARG A 19 -12.56 -5.84 -3.97
C ARG A 19 -13.82 -6.61 -4.32
N HIS A 20 -13.76 -7.93 -4.32
CA HIS A 20 -14.92 -8.78 -4.62
C HIS A 20 -15.96 -8.67 -3.50
N ILE A 21 -15.52 -8.58 -2.25
CA ILE A 21 -16.41 -8.43 -1.09
C ILE A 21 -17.14 -7.07 -1.12
N THR A 22 -16.43 -5.96 -1.35
CA THR A 22 -17.07 -4.63 -1.42
C THR A 22 -17.97 -4.45 -2.64
N GLU A 23 -17.62 -5.08 -3.76
CA GLU A 23 -18.48 -5.18 -4.94
C GLU A 23 -19.78 -5.93 -4.62
N ALA A 24 -19.70 -7.07 -3.93
CA ALA A 24 -20.87 -7.84 -3.52
C ALA A 24 -21.79 -7.03 -2.59
N TYR A 25 -21.21 -6.30 -1.61
CA TYR A 25 -21.98 -5.41 -0.75
C TYR A 25 -22.70 -4.33 -1.55
N GLN A 26 -22.02 -3.67 -2.49
CA GLN A 26 -22.65 -2.67 -3.35
C GLN A 26 -23.82 -3.28 -4.12
N ARG A 27 -23.58 -4.34 -4.90
CA ARG A 27 -24.62 -4.99 -5.73
C ARG A 27 -25.83 -5.40 -4.91
N ARG A 28 -25.58 -6.03 -3.76
CA ARG A 28 -26.66 -6.54 -2.91
C ARG A 28 -27.44 -5.42 -2.23
N SER A 29 -26.76 -4.33 -1.86
CA SER A 29 -27.44 -3.14 -1.32
C SER A 29 -28.36 -2.51 -2.37
N GLU A 30 -27.90 -2.39 -3.62
CA GLU A 30 -28.67 -1.83 -4.73
C GLU A 30 -29.90 -2.69 -5.05
N GLU A 31 -29.73 -4.02 -5.05
CA GLU A 31 -30.80 -4.98 -5.33
C GLU A 31 -31.88 -5.00 -4.22
N ILE A 32 -31.48 -5.01 -2.94
CA ILE A 32 -32.43 -5.11 -1.81
C ILE A 32 -33.07 -3.76 -1.50
N LEU A 33 -32.27 -2.69 -1.49
CA LEU A 33 -32.69 -1.40 -0.93
C LEU A 33 -33.27 -0.46 -1.98
N GLY A 34 -32.96 -0.66 -3.27
CA GLY A 34 -33.44 0.18 -4.38
C GLY A 34 -33.16 1.66 -4.10
N GLU A 35 -34.21 2.47 -4.06
CA GLU A 35 -34.14 3.92 -3.80
C GLU A 35 -33.51 4.28 -2.44
N LYS A 36 -33.53 3.36 -1.46
CA LYS A 36 -32.95 3.58 -0.12
C LYS A 36 -31.44 3.33 -0.06
N THR A 37 -30.81 2.89 -1.14
CA THR A 37 -29.38 2.56 -1.19
C THR A 37 -28.48 3.74 -0.78
N ASP A 38 -28.78 4.95 -1.26
CA ASP A 38 -27.95 6.12 -0.96
C ASP A 38 -28.05 6.52 0.52
N ILE A 39 -29.23 6.37 1.13
CA ILE A 39 -29.46 6.64 2.56
C ILE A 39 -28.66 5.67 3.43
N PHE A 40 -28.70 4.38 3.07
CA PHE A 40 -27.95 3.34 3.77
C PHE A 40 -26.45 3.59 3.75
N TRP A 41 -25.88 3.89 2.57
CA TRP A 41 -24.45 4.16 2.46
C TRP A 41 -24.05 5.50 3.06
N ALA A 42 -24.91 6.52 3.02
CA ALA A 42 -24.67 7.79 3.70
C ALA A 42 -24.51 7.61 5.22
N ASP A 43 -25.35 6.77 5.83
CA ASP A 43 -25.24 6.48 7.26
C ASP A 43 -23.96 5.69 7.58
N ILE A 44 -23.63 4.65 6.81
CA ILE A 44 -22.41 3.85 7.06
C ILE A 44 -21.14 4.66 6.86
N LEU A 45 -21.08 5.42 5.75
CA LEU A 45 -19.88 6.14 5.34
C LEU A 45 -19.77 7.51 6.04
N LYS A 46 -20.82 7.92 6.77
CA LYS A 46 -20.93 9.23 7.43
C LYS A 46 -20.67 10.39 6.48
N ILE A 47 -21.21 10.27 5.26
CA ILE A 47 -21.14 11.28 4.20
C ILE A 47 -22.56 11.65 3.80
N ASN A 48 -22.76 12.92 3.43
CA ASN A 48 -24.03 13.42 2.93
C ASN A 48 -24.58 12.59 1.73
N ILE A 49 -25.90 12.42 1.70
CA ILE A 49 -26.63 11.56 0.74
C ILE A 49 -26.41 12.00 -0.71
N GLU A 50 -26.45 13.31 -1.01
CA GLU A 50 -26.22 13.81 -2.37
C GLU A 50 -24.82 13.45 -2.87
N LYS A 51 -23.81 13.59 -2.00
CA LYS A 51 -22.43 13.22 -2.33
C LYS A 51 -22.24 11.72 -2.53
N ILE A 52 -22.89 10.89 -1.70
CA ILE A 52 -22.88 9.43 -1.89
C ILE A 52 -23.51 9.03 -3.22
N ARG A 53 -24.68 9.60 -3.54
CA ARG A 53 -25.36 9.36 -4.83
C ARG A 53 -24.45 9.71 -6.01
N ASP A 54 -23.83 10.88 -5.97
CA ASP A 54 -22.94 11.35 -7.03
C ASP A 54 -21.73 10.43 -7.22
N ILE A 55 -21.03 10.07 -6.13
CA ILE A 55 -19.85 9.21 -6.22
C ILE A 55 -20.24 7.79 -6.68
N ARG A 56 -21.33 7.22 -6.14
CA ARG A 56 -21.79 5.87 -6.51
C ARG A 56 -22.16 5.76 -7.99
N ILE A 57 -22.86 6.76 -8.53
CA ILE A 57 -23.36 6.73 -9.92
C ILE A 57 -22.27 7.17 -10.92
N LYS A 58 -21.56 8.26 -10.63
CA LYS A 58 -20.64 8.89 -11.60
C LYS A 58 -19.19 8.44 -11.45
N LYS A 59 -18.81 7.91 -10.29
CA LYS A 59 -17.41 7.62 -9.94
C LYS A 59 -17.27 6.27 -9.22
N ARG A 60 -17.65 5.20 -9.92
CA ARG A 60 -17.65 3.83 -9.40
C ARG A 60 -16.34 3.43 -8.70
N MET A 61 -15.18 3.79 -9.26
CA MET A 61 -13.87 3.47 -8.67
C MET A 61 -13.67 4.18 -7.32
N ASP A 62 -13.97 5.48 -7.25
CA ASP A 62 -13.92 6.27 -6.02
C ASP A 62 -14.88 5.70 -4.95
N PHE A 63 -16.07 5.25 -5.38
CA PHE A 63 -17.02 4.62 -4.47
C PHE A 63 -16.47 3.32 -3.88
N GLN A 64 -15.88 2.46 -4.72
CA GLN A 64 -15.25 1.22 -4.26
C GLN A 64 -14.04 1.46 -3.34
N GLU A 65 -13.22 2.48 -3.62
CA GLU A 65 -12.13 2.87 -2.74
C GLU A 65 -12.65 3.35 -1.38
N LEU A 66 -13.74 4.13 -1.38
CA LEU A 66 -14.40 4.59 -0.16
C LEU A 66 -14.98 3.44 0.67
N LEU A 67 -15.68 2.48 0.04
CA LEU A 67 -16.19 1.28 0.71
C LEU A 67 -15.05 0.48 1.35
N ARG A 68 -13.97 0.23 0.61
CA ARG A 68 -12.80 -0.50 1.14
C ARG A 68 -12.15 0.24 2.30
N LYS A 69 -11.97 1.56 2.17
CA LYS A 69 -11.36 2.40 3.21
C LYS A 69 -12.16 2.36 4.51
N THR A 70 -13.49 2.42 4.44
CA THR A 70 -14.34 2.45 5.63
C THR A 70 -14.60 1.06 6.21
N LEU A 71 -14.81 0.05 5.36
CA LEU A 71 -15.27 -1.27 5.80
C LEU A 71 -14.12 -2.24 6.09
N VAL A 72 -13.04 -2.23 5.30
CA VAL A 72 -12.07 -3.34 5.28
C VAL A 72 -10.69 -2.94 5.79
N LYS A 73 -10.26 -1.68 5.57
CA LYS A 73 -8.97 -1.21 6.05
C LYS A 73 -8.93 -1.08 7.57
N TYR A 74 -7.71 -0.95 8.12
CA TYR A 74 -7.45 -0.83 9.55
C TYR A 74 -8.45 0.10 10.26
N GLY A 75 -9.08 -0.41 11.33
CA GLY A 75 -10.13 0.30 12.07
C GLY A 75 -11.55 0.13 11.53
N GLY A 76 -11.71 -0.47 10.34
CA GLY A 76 -13.01 -0.84 9.77
C GLY A 76 -13.55 -2.16 10.33
N PRO A 77 -14.88 -2.38 10.28
CA PRO A 77 -15.53 -3.57 10.85
C PRO A 77 -15.13 -4.91 10.22
N GLY A 78 -14.64 -4.90 8.98
CA GLY A 78 -14.13 -6.06 8.25
C GLY A 78 -12.61 -6.18 8.28
N TYR A 79 -11.92 -5.35 9.05
CA TYR A 79 -10.47 -5.48 9.23
C TYR A 79 -10.16 -6.71 10.09
N MET A 80 -9.31 -7.58 9.57
CA MET A 80 -8.71 -8.67 10.33
C MET A 80 -7.22 -8.40 10.46
N PRO A 81 -6.67 -8.39 11.69
CA PRO A 81 -5.23 -8.27 11.87
C PRO A 81 -4.52 -9.48 11.26
N PRO A 82 -3.29 -9.32 10.76
CA PRO A 82 -2.49 -10.45 10.33
C PRO A 82 -2.16 -11.32 11.54
N GLU A 83 -2.45 -12.61 11.43
CA GLU A 83 -2.10 -13.64 12.42
C GLU A 83 -1.10 -14.64 11.82
N ARG A 84 -0.36 -15.37 12.64
CA ARG A 84 0.67 -16.33 12.15
C ARG A 84 0.06 -17.44 11.29
N GLU A 85 -1.21 -17.73 11.52
CA GLU A 85 -2.00 -18.73 10.80
C GLU A 85 -2.41 -18.24 9.41
N THR A 86 -2.42 -16.91 9.17
CA THR A 86 -2.87 -16.29 7.91
C THR A 86 -1.74 -15.63 7.14
N PHE A 87 -0.60 -15.36 7.78
CA PHE A 87 0.58 -14.76 7.16
C PHE A 87 1.85 -15.55 7.52
N PRO A 88 2.70 -15.84 6.53
CA PRO A 88 3.99 -16.50 6.78
C PRO A 88 4.90 -15.62 7.64
N LEU A 89 5.83 -16.24 8.37
CA LEU A 89 6.84 -15.48 9.08
C LEU A 89 7.77 -14.81 8.09
N PHE A 90 8.36 -13.71 8.53
CA PHE A 90 9.25 -12.91 7.71
C PHE A 90 10.47 -13.74 7.23
N ASP A 91 11.04 -14.57 8.12
CA ASP A 91 12.15 -15.48 7.81
C ASP A 91 11.76 -16.53 6.75
N ASP A 92 10.53 -17.07 6.83
CA ASP A 92 10.02 -18.06 5.88
C ASP A 92 9.88 -17.45 4.48
N VAL A 93 9.38 -16.22 4.40
CA VAL A 93 9.23 -15.49 3.13
C VAL A 93 10.60 -15.20 2.52
N ALA A 94 11.56 -14.71 3.32
CA ALA A 94 12.90 -14.45 2.82
C ALA A 94 13.55 -15.74 2.28
N GLN A 95 13.50 -16.83 3.04
CA GLN A 95 14.04 -18.12 2.60
C GLN A 95 13.34 -18.65 1.34
N MET A 96 12.01 -18.50 1.25
CA MET A 96 11.26 -18.90 0.06
C MET A 96 11.70 -18.11 -1.18
N ILE A 97 11.88 -16.80 -1.06
CA ILE A 97 12.35 -15.95 -2.17
C ILE A 97 13.74 -16.39 -2.61
N GLU A 98 14.67 -16.62 -1.68
CA GLU A 98 16.02 -17.11 -2.02
C GLU A 98 16.00 -18.47 -2.71
N ASN A 99 15.20 -19.41 -2.20
CA ASN A 99 15.08 -20.75 -2.77
C ASN A 99 14.52 -20.72 -4.20
N ALA A 100 13.72 -19.69 -4.53
CA ALA A 100 13.24 -19.44 -5.88
C ALA A 100 14.28 -18.73 -6.79
N GLY A 101 15.49 -18.47 -6.29
CA GLY A 101 16.53 -17.71 -6.99
C GLY A 101 16.31 -16.20 -6.97
N GLY A 102 15.38 -15.72 -6.15
CA GLY A 102 15.07 -14.30 -5.97
C GLY A 102 15.94 -13.62 -4.92
N ILE A 103 15.77 -12.30 -4.80
CA ILE A 103 16.48 -11.46 -3.82
C ILE A 103 15.46 -10.95 -2.82
N PRO A 104 15.49 -11.41 -1.56
CA PRO A 104 14.58 -10.94 -0.53
C PRO A 104 14.70 -9.43 -0.37
N THR A 105 13.59 -8.73 -0.63
CA THR A 105 13.54 -7.27 -0.66
C THR A 105 12.45 -6.80 0.29
N GLY A 106 12.83 -6.02 1.29
CA GLY A 106 11.91 -5.39 2.24
C GLY A 106 11.38 -4.07 1.69
N THR A 107 10.41 -3.47 2.37
CA THR A 107 9.83 -2.18 1.98
C THR A 107 9.89 -1.20 3.12
N TRP A 108 10.31 0.03 2.85
CA TRP A 108 10.13 1.16 3.75
C TRP A 108 9.14 2.15 3.11
N LEU A 109 8.11 2.57 3.86
CA LEU A 109 7.02 3.36 3.30
C LEU A 109 7.22 4.86 3.48
N ASP A 110 7.30 5.35 4.71
CA ASP A 110 7.51 6.77 4.98
C ASP A 110 8.10 7.10 6.34
N GLY A 111 8.43 6.09 7.15
CA GLY A 111 9.05 6.31 8.45
C GLY A 111 8.11 6.89 9.49
N THR A 112 6.82 7.04 9.20
CA THR A 112 5.87 7.64 10.16
C THR A 112 5.24 6.63 11.11
N SER A 113 5.36 5.34 10.80
CA SER A 113 4.88 4.29 11.69
C SER A 113 5.91 3.98 12.79
N PRO A 114 5.46 3.51 13.97
CA PRO A 114 6.36 3.08 15.05
C PRO A 114 7.37 2.01 14.62
N GLY A 115 7.04 1.19 13.61
CA GLY A 115 7.93 0.16 13.09
C GLY A 115 9.00 0.67 12.12
N GLU A 116 8.81 1.86 11.52
CA GLU A 116 9.72 2.41 10.51
C GLU A 116 10.45 3.67 10.98
N GLU A 117 10.00 4.31 12.06
CA GLU A 117 10.50 5.62 12.48
C GLU A 117 11.97 5.64 12.93
N LYS A 118 12.50 4.48 13.28
CA LYS A 118 13.90 4.30 13.63
C LYS A 118 14.61 3.53 12.52
N ALA A 119 15.18 4.28 11.57
CA ALA A 119 15.77 3.71 10.36
C ALA A 119 16.86 2.64 10.64
N GLU A 120 17.73 2.87 11.64
CA GLU A 120 18.81 1.92 11.97
C GLU A 120 18.25 0.61 12.52
N GLU A 121 17.38 0.67 13.54
CA GLU A 121 16.70 -0.52 14.10
C GLU A 121 15.88 -1.27 13.03
N PHE A 122 15.20 -0.53 12.15
CA PHE A 122 14.43 -1.11 11.05
C PHE A 122 15.33 -1.87 10.05
N LEU A 123 16.44 -1.26 9.62
CA LEU A 123 17.36 -1.90 8.68
C LEU A 123 18.13 -3.07 9.31
N GLU A 124 18.49 -2.98 10.60
CA GLU A 124 19.07 -4.10 11.36
C GLU A 124 18.10 -5.28 11.42
N LEU A 125 16.82 -5.00 11.72
CA LEU A 125 15.78 -6.01 11.70
C LEU A 125 15.69 -6.67 10.32
N LEU A 126 15.55 -5.89 9.24
CA LEU A 126 15.48 -6.45 7.88
C LEU A 126 16.69 -7.34 7.55
N LYS A 127 17.91 -6.87 7.86
CA LYS A 127 19.13 -7.68 7.66
C LYS A 127 19.13 -8.96 8.47
N SER A 128 18.73 -8.90 9.74
CA SER A 128 18.64 -10.08 10.62
C SER A 128 17.66 -11.12 10.09
N LYS A 129 16.71 -10.69 9.25
CA LYS A 129 15.70 -11.52 8.60
C LYS A 129 16.05 -11.97 7.18
N GLY A 130 17.30 -11.79 6.75
CA GLY A 130 17.78 -12.21 5.42
C GLY A 130 17.40 -11.28 4.26
N ILE A 131 16.93 -10.07 4.54
CA ILE A 131 16.66 -9.08 3.49
C ILE A 131 17.95 -8.48 2.97
N LYS A 132 18.05 -8.45 1.64
CA LYS A 132 19.25 -8.03 0.91
C LYS A 132 19.11 -6.65 0.26
N ALA A 133 17.88 -6.15 0.12
CA ALA A 133 17.60 -4.84 -0.45
C ALA A 133 16.31 -4.25 0.14
N VAL A 134 16.13 -2.94 0.00
CA VAL A 134 14.88 -2.26 0.35
C VAL A 134 14.29 -1.58 -0.87
N THR A 135 12.98 -1.70 -1.07
CA THR A 135 12.22 -0.90 -2.04
C THR A 135 11.52 0.26 -1.35
N ILE A 136 11.48 1.42 -2.01
CA ILE A 136 10.73 2.60 -1.58
C ILE A 136 9.89 3.18 -2.71
N ILE A 137 8.84 3.94 -2.37
CA ILE A 137 8.02 4.69 -3.33
C ILE A 137 8.15 6.17 -2.97
N PRO A 138 9.22 6.85 -3.40
CA PRO A 138 9.65 8.11 -2.79
C PRO A 138 8.70 9.28 -3.05
N GLU A 139 7.95 9.25 -4.16
CA GLU A 139 6.97 10.29 -4.48
C GLU A 139 5.99 10.55 -3.32
N ARG A 140 5.58 9.48 -2.62
CA ARG A 140 4.64 9.59 -1.49
C ARG A 140 5.18 10.37 -0.30
N ASN A 141 6.50 10.59 -0.23
CA ASN A 141 7.15 11.28 0.87
C ASN A 141 7.28 12.79 0.63
N TYR A 142 7.25 13.25 -0.63
CA TYR A 142 7.44 14.66 -0.97
C TYR A 142 6.32 15.29 -1.80
N ASN A 143 5.53 14.51 -2.54
CA ASN A 143 4.40 15.01 -3.32
C ASN A 143 3.14 15.15 -2.43
N ILE A 144 3.25 16.01 -1.41
CA ILE A 144 2.24 16.20 -0.37
C ILE A 144 1.82 17.67 -0.31
N LYS A 145 0.51 17.91 -0.21
CA LYS A 145 -0.08 19.26 -0.17
C LYS A 145 0.19 19.96 1.16
N ASP A 146 0.01 19.26 2.26
CA ASP A 146 0.28 19.77 3.60
C ASP A 146 1.79 20.00 3.80
N SER A 147 2.18 21.21 4.17
CA SER A 147 3.60 21.58 4.25
C SER A 147 4.33 20.91 5.40
N ASP A 148 3.64 20.68 6.52
CA ASP A 148 4.24 20.15 7.73
C ASP A 148 4.42 18.64 7.61
N GLU A 149 3.42 17.93 7.10
CA GLU A 149 3.52 16.52 6.72
C GLU A 149 4.62 16.31 5.68
N ARG A 150 4.67 17.18 4.65
CA ARG A 150 5.71 17.11 3.61
C ARG A 150 7.10 17.27 4.19
N ALA A 151 7.34 18.32 4.98
CA ALA A 151 8.64 18.57 5.58
C ALA A 151 9.08 17.41 6.48
N HIS A 152 8.13 16.88 7.26
CA HIS A 152 8.36 15.76 8.15
C HIS A 152 8.73 14.46 7.40
N LYS A 153 7.99 14.09 6.35
CA LYS A 153 8.28 12.88 5.55
C LYS A 153 9.53 13.01 4.69
N ILE A 154 9.87 14.21 4.20
CA ILE A 154 11.15 14.47 3.53
C ILE A 154 12.31 14.23 4.50
N LYS A 155 12.23 14.74 5.73
CA LYS A 155 13.25 14.52 6.75
C LYS A 155 13.45 13.03 7.05
N ARG A 156 12.36 12.28 7.19
CA ARG A 156 12.42 10.83 7.42
C ARG A 156 12.98 10.05 6.24
N LEU A 157 12.66 10.45 5.01
CA LEU A 157 13.28 9.90 3.80
C LEU A 157 14.79 10.16 3.80
N GLU A 158 15.23 11.37 4.14
CA GLU A 158 16.65 11.71 4.22
C GLU A 158 17.38 10.87 5.28
N GLU A 159 16.82 10.78 6.49
CA GLU A 159 17.34 9.93 7.57
C GLU A 159 17.46 8.46 7.15
N PHE A 160 16.42 7.93 6.49
CA PHE A 160 16.42 6.55 5.99
C PHE A 160 17.49 6.32 4.92
N MET A 161 17.58 7.20 3.93
CA MET A 161 18.55 7.07 2.83
C MET A 161 19.99 7.17 3.32
N LEU A 162 20.29 8.10 4.22
CA LEU A 162 21.63 8.25 4.81
C LEU A 162 22.00 7.02 5.66
N THR A 163 21.04 6.50 6.43
CA THR A 163 21.25 5.28 7.23
C THR A 163 21.48 4.07 6.33
N ALA A 164 20.69 3.91 5.27
CA ALA A 164 20.86 2.83 4.31
C ALA A 164 22.24 2.87 3.63
N GLN A 165 22.70 4.06 3.24
CA GLN A 165 24.05 4.26 2.70
C GLN A 165 25.15 3.91 3.72
N LYS A 166 25.03 4.41 4.96
CA LYS A 166 25.98 4.10 6.06
C LYS A 166 26.07 2.60 6.33
N MET A 167 24.96 1.88 6.20
CA MET A 167 24.87 0.45 6.48
C MET A 167 25.11 -0.41 5.23
N ASP A 168 25.46 0.15 4.07
CA ASP A 168 25.57 -0.59 2.81
C ASP A 168 24.31 -1.43 2.48
N MET A 169 23.12 -0.93 2.81
CA MET A 169 21.84 -1.57 2.46
C MET A 169 21.37 -1.06 1.10
N PRO A 170 21.34 -1.89 0.04
CA PRO A 170 20.84 -1.49 -1.27
C PRO A 170 19.41 -0.97 -1.20
N VAL A 171 19.15 0.18 -1.83
CA VAL A 171 17.80 0.75 -1.96
C VAL A 171 17.44 0.89 -3.42
N VAL A 172 16.28 0.39 -3.80
CA VAL A 172 15.66 0.62 -5.11
C VAL A 172 14.38 1.41 -4.95
N CYS A 173 14.05 2.24 -5.93
CA CYS A 173 12.83 3.03 -5.93
C CYS A 173 11.94 2.66 -7.11
N GLY A 174 10.65 2.97 -6.98
CA GLY A 174 9.69 2.82 -8.06
C GLY A 174 8.38 3.53 -7.74
N THR A 175 7.49 3.59 -8.73
CA THR A 175 6.26 4.39 -8.64
C THR A 175 5.03 3.57 -8.22
N GLU A 176 5.21 2.28 -7.92
CA GLU A 176 4.17 1.26 -7.65
C GLU A 176 3.21 0.97 -8.82
N MET A 177 2.86 1.99 -9.61
CA MET A 177 1.96 1.92 -10.79
C MET A 177 0.62 1.22 -10.51
N ASN A 178 0.12 1.33 -9.28
CA ASN A 178 -1.12 0.69 -8.82
C ASN A 178 -2.36 1.60 -8.94
N LYS A 179 -2.19 2.90 -9.24
CA LYS A 179 -3.28 3.87 -9.39
C LYS A 179 -3.14 4.71 -10.65
N ALA A 180 -4.27 5.07 -11.24
CA ALA A 180 -4.32 6.00 -12.37
C ALA A 180 -3.74 7.36 -11.96
N GLY A 181 -2.81 7.89 -12.76
CA GLY A 181 -2.16 9.18 -12.52
C GLY A 181 -0.78 9.10 -11.86
N GLN A 182 -0.31 7.92 -11.44
CA GLN A 182 1.07 7.75 -11.01
C GLN A 182 2.05 7.92 -12.19
N PRO A 183 3.23 8.54 -11.96
CA PRO A 183 4.21 8.72 -13.01
C PRO A 183 4.82 7.38 -13.44
N PHE A 184 5.30 7.33 -14.68
CA PHE A 184 6.03 6.16 -15.18
C PHE A 184 7.41 6.00 -14.53
N VAL A 185 8.06 7.12 -14.18
CA VAL A 185 9.39 7.15 -13.53
C VAL A 185 9.39 8.22 -12.44
N ASP A 186 10.10 7.96 -11.35
CA ASP A 186 10.34 8.95 -10.30
C ASP A 186 11.01 10.23 -10.85
N ASN A 187 10.66 11.39 -10.27
CA ASN A 187 11.21 12.66 -10.72
C ASN A 187 12.62 12.92 -10.15
N PHE A 188 13.66 12.42 -10.83
CA PHE A 188 15.06 12.66 -10.45
C PHE A 188 15.59 14.07 -10.76
N THR A 189 14.74 14.97 -11.28
CA THR A 189 15.07 16.41 -11.32
C THR A 189 14.71 17.13 -10.03
N SER A 190 13.87 16.50 -9.18
CA SER A 190 13.52 17.01 -7.85
C SER A 190 14.76 17.11 -6.96
N PRO A 191 14.96 18.23 -6.23
CA PRO A 191 16.08 18.35 -5.30
C PRO A 191 16.04 17.28 -4.19
N VAL A 192 14.86 16.75 -3.86
CA VAL A 192 14.69 15.69 -2.86
C VAL A 192 15.34 14.37 -3.31
N LEU A 193 15.20 14.01 -4.59
CA LEU A 193 15.65 12.70 -5.10
C LEU A 193 16.95 12.75 -5.91
N LYS A 194 17.27 13.90 -6.51
CA LYS A 194 18.43 14.04 -7.41
C LYS A 194 19.72 13.54 -6.77
N GLN A 195 19.92 13.81 -5.48
CA GLN A 195 21.12 13.40 -4.75
C GLN A 195 21.26 11.87 -4.57
N TYR A 196 20.14 11.13 -4.60
CA TYR A 196 20.14 9.68 -4.38
C TYR A 196 20.20 8.86 -5.67
N LEU A 197 20.06 9.49 -6.85
CA LEU A 197 20.10 8.80 -8.13
C LEU A 197 21.35 7.91 -8.32
N PRO A 198 22.59 8.34 -7.99
CA PRO A 198 23.75 7.46 -8.08
C PRO A 198 23.63 6.22 -7.18
N TYR A 199 23.05 6.38 -5.98
CA TYR A 199 22.87 5.30 -5.02
C TYR A 199 21.80 4.29 -5.47
N PHE A 200 20.69 4.75 -6.04
CA PHE A 200 19.68 3.87 -6.62
C PHE A 200 20.25 3.05 -7.78
N LEU A 201 21.03 3.69 -8.67
CA LEU A 201 21.68 3.02 -9.80
C LEU A 201 22.72 1.98 -9.35
N SER A 202 23.52 2.29 -8.32
CA SER A 202 24.47 1.31 -7.78
C SER A 202 23.76 0.16 -7.06
N SER A 203 22.71 0.46 -6.30
CA SER A 203 21.93 -0.52 -5.56
C SER A 203 21.23 -1.51 -6.48
N ALA A 204 20.71 -1.06 -7.63
CA ALA A 204 20.01 -1.90 -8.59
C ALA A 204 20.88 -3.06 -9.13
N ARG A 205 22.22 -2.94 -9.07
CA ARG A 205 23.14 -3.98 -9.52
C ARG A 205 22.95 -5.32 -8.81
N ILE A 206 22.46 -5.30 -7.57
CA ILE A 206 22.19 -6.53 -6.82
C ILE A 206 21.22 -7.46 -7.55
N PHE A 207 20.28 -6.91 -8.34
CA PHE A 207 19.29 -7.68 -9.10
C PHE A 207 19.81 -8.24 -10.42
N PHE A 208 21.05 -7.95 -10.79
CA PHE A 208 21.68 -8.39 -12.03
C PHE A 208 22.99 -9.16 -11.80
N SER A 209 23.34 -9.43 -10.55
CA SER A 209 24.51 -10.22 -10.13
C SER A 209 24.14 -11.68 -9.94
#